data_AF-B7PEE3-F1
#
_entry.id   AF-B7PEE3-F1
#
_cell.length_a   1.000
_cell.length_b   1.000
_cell.length_c   1.000
_cell.angle_alpha   90.00
_cell.angle_beta   90.00
_cell.angle_gamma   90.00
#
_symmetry.space_group_name_H-M   'P 1'
#
loop_
_entity.id
_entity.type
_entity.pdbx_description
1 polymer ?
#
loop_
_entity_poly.entity_id
_entity_poly.type
_entity_poly.pdbx_seq_one_letter_code
_entity_poly.pdbx_strand_id
1 'polypeptide(L)'
;MAEIFTNERVFYICSCGSKRPIARIYFCRHCSKLRCGDCVSHEVDSNYCSNCLEYMPSPEARIKKNRCQSCFDCPSCMHALSVRATSVQVQTPEDPNKTVAKKVYYLACGFCRWTTKDVGMADQPVASGGWPEFENPWTKRASSVSSLFEHYRIVAQKDKQERDRKKTGQRSGYLHYSVSTCFCFCCAFRGLLSLLDSWVQGKPATRFTHLSHEDAKVAEEMTPATATEEIEPLPESFFTEPVNVAKVCTIMQRLMQPEFQPTVTSELFPKRKHLLIKRSQRCRECEHNLSKPEFNPSSIKFKIQLAAFHHIPDIKIKSVTEFKTGEECYVELCVHNPTPHVTHVTFLPLEEPMNGTTAAILLPSIEFTLPARDDTAEFDDNSDSTFADDPNIVTFRKANKLGFYVRVIPSEHEAVIVGFQMRHDFTNMVVQLQTEHREPQVVWMNHKLLLNLGSRNYKPAGSS
;
A
#
# COMPACT_ATOMS: atom_id res chain seq x y z
N MET A 1 5.98 8.89 16.78
CA MET A 1 5.87 7.79 17.76
C MET A 1 6.56 6.49 17.33
N ALA A 2 6.54 6.08 16.05
CA ALA A 2 7.32 4.92 15.61
C ALA A 2 8.84 5.12 15.74
N GLU A 3 9.37 6.33 15.59
CA GLU A 3 10.82 6.64 15.66
C GLU A 3 11.49 6.31 17.00
N ILE A 4 10.75 6.33 18.12
CA ILE A 4 11.28 5.94 19.44
C ILE A 4 11.46 4.41 19.52
N PHE A 5 10.67 3.64 18.77
CA PHE A 5 10.65 2.18 18.80
C PHE A 5 11.32 1.52 17.58
N THR A 6 11.45 2.23 16.46
CA THR A 6 12.22 1.77 15.31
C THR A 6 13.68 1.99 15.60
N ASN A 7 14.31 0.95 16.15
CA ASN A 7 15.75 0.88 16.32
C ASN A 7 16.43 0.87 14.93
N GLU A 8 16.62 2.04 14.32
CA GLU A 8 17.34 2.22 13.04
C GLU A 8 18.86 2.08 13.19
N ARG A 9 19.32 1.39 14.24
CA ARG A 9 20.73 1.02 14.44
C ARG A 9 20.98 -0.47 14.24
N VAL A 10 20.00 -1.33 14.47
CA VAL A 10 20.14 -2.78 14.32
C VAL A 10 19.36 -3.25 13.10
N PHE A 11 20.07 -3.75 12.11
CA PHE A 11 19.51 -4.20 10.85
C PHE A 11 19.67 -5.70 10.68
N TYR A 12 18.58 -6.34 10.26
CA TYR A 12 18.57 -7.72 9.81
C TYR A 12 18.63 -7.73 8.29
N ILE A 13 19.37 -8.68 7.75
CA ILE A 13 19.55 -8.82 6.32
C ILE A 13 18.49 -9.78 5.76
N CYS A 14 17.67 -9.25 4.85
CA CYS A 14 16.71 -10.05 4.11
C CYS A 14 17.42 -11.01 3.14
N SER A 15 16.72 -12.06 2.69
CA SER A 15 17.20 -12.97 1.64
C SER A 15 17.64 -12.29 0.33
N CYS A 16 17.19 -11.06 0.06
CA CYS A 16 17.60 -10.27 -1.11
C CYS A 16 18.82 -9.36 -0.86
N GLY A 17 19.40 -9.39 0.34
CA GLY A 17 20.51 -8.52 0.75
C GLY A 17 20.08 -7.15 1.30
N SER A 18 18.79 -6.79 1.28
CA SER A 18 18.34 -5.52 1.86
C SER A 18 18.46 -5.54 3.39
N LYS A 19 18.98 -4.43 3.93
CA LYS A 19 19.09 -4.16 5.37
C LYS A 19 17.85 -3.44 5.86
N ARG A 20 17.12 -4.05 6.79
CA ARG A 20 15.91 -3.45 7.38
C ARG A 20 15.87 -3.72 8.90
N PRO A 21 15.29 -2.83 9.72
CA PRO A 21 15.04 -3.14 11.12
C PRO A 21 14.07 -4.31 11.26
N ILE A 22 14.16 -5.07 12.36
CA ILE A 22 13.30 -6.25 12.60
C ILE A 22 11.80 -5.91 12.53
N ALA A 23 11.41 -4.71 12.98
CA ALA A 23 10.03 -4.22 12.94
C ALA A 23 9.46 -4.00 11.52
N ARG A 24 10.32 -3.89 10.49
CA ARG A 24 9.94 -3.69 9.08
C ARG A 24 10.17 -4.93 8.22
N ILE A 25 10.41 -6.09 8.84
CA ILE A 25 10.63 -7.37 8.17
C ILE A 25 9.56 -8.37 8.61
N TYR A 26 9.16 -9.25 7.69
CA TYR A 26 8.29 -10.38 7.93
C TYR A 26 9.10 -11.67 8.01
N PHE A 27 8.63 -12.63 8.80
CA PHE A 27 9.18 -13.98 8.82
C PHE A 27 8.19 -14.96 8.21
N CYS A 28 8.59 -15.62 7.12
CA CYS A 28 7.72 -16.59 6.48
C CYS A 28 7.95 -17.99 7.04
N ARG A 29 7.04 -18.43 7.93
CA ARG A 29 7.04 -19.78 8.53
C ARG A 29 6.98 -20.97 7.54
N HIS A 30 6.53 -20.73 6.30
CA HIS A 30 6.41 -21.78 5.28
C HIS A 30 7.71 -22.03 4.52
N CYS A 31 8.56 -21.01 4.35
CA CYS A 31 9.86 -21.14 3.68
C CYS A 31 11.05 -20.88 4.62
N SER A 32 10.77 -20.60 5.91
CA SER A 32 11.75 -20.29 6.96
C SER A 32 12.75 -19.20 6.57
N LYS A 33 12.26 -18.15 5.89
CA LYS A 33 13.09 -17.02 5.40
C LYS A 33 12.51 -15.68 5.80
N LEU A 34 13.41 -14.72 6.03
CA LEU A 34 13.10 -13.31 6.24
C LEU A 34 12.72 -12.62 4.92
N ARG A 35 11.65 -11.80 4.96
CA ARG A 35 11.14 -11.03 3.82
C ARG A 35 10.96 -9.56 4.20
N CYS A 36 11.69 -8.68 3.53
CA CYS A 36 11.48 -7.24 3.61
C CYS A 36 10.21 -6.81 2.84
N GLY A 37 9.81 -5.55 2.99
CA GLY A 37 8.73 -4.95 2.20
C GLY A 37 8.90 -5.11 0.69
N ASP A 38 10.12 -5.13 0.17
CA ASP A 38 10.37 -5.27 -1.27
C ASP A 38 10.28 -6.72 -1.77
N CYS A 39 10.49 -7.70 -0.88
CA CYS A 39 10.41 -9.14 -1.19
C CYS A 39 9.00 -9.72 -1.07
N VAL A 40 8.03 -8.92 -0.62
CA VAL A 40 6.63 -9.33 -0.52
C VAL A 40 5.82 -8.79 -1.69
N SER A 41 4.76 -9.50 -2.07
CA SER A 41 3.73 -8.97 -2.95
C SER A 41 2.69 -8.22 -2.10
N HIS A 42 2.27 -7.07 -2.60
CA HIS A 42 1.29 -6.21 -1.95
C HIS A 42 -0.06 -6.37 -2.66
N GLU A 43 -1.09 -6.66 -1.87
CA GLU A 43 -2.46 -6.79 -2.34
C GLU A 43 -3.35 -5.75 -1.65
N VAL A 44 -4.35 -5.26 -2.38
CA VAL A 44 -5.40 -4.41 -1.81
C VAL A 44 -6.46 -5.31 -1.20
N ASP A 45 -6.57 -5.29 0.13
CA ASP A 45 -7.55 -6.13 0.85
C ASP A 45 -8.89 -5.40 1.00
N SER A 46 -8.86 -4.12 1.36
CA SER A 46 -10.07 -3.31 1.56
C SER A 46 -9.84 -1.82 1.36
N ASN A 47 -10.90 -1.09 1.02
CA ASN A 47 -10.89 0.38 0.95
C ASN A 47 -11.69 0.93 2.13
N TYR A 48 -11.28 2.08 2.67
CA TYR A 48 -12.02 2.74 3.74
C TYR A 48 -11.83 4.25 3.72
N CYS A 49 -12.77 4.99 4.31
CA CYS A 49 -12.64 6.43 4.48
C CYS A 49 -11.90 6.74 5.79
N SER A 50 -10.87 7.59 5.75
CA SER A 50 -10.15 7.99 6.97
C SER A 50 -10.93 8.93 7.89
N ASN A 51 -12.03 9.52 7.42
CA ASN A 51 -12.85 10.44 8.22
C ASN A 51 -14.03 9.73 8.89
N CYS A 52 -14.89 9.03 8.13
CA CYS A 52 -16.02 8.30 8.71
C CYS A 52 -15.71 6.86 9.12
N LEU A 53 -14.50 6.36 8.84
CA LEU A 53 -14.07 4.98 9.13
C LEU A 53 -15.00 3.91 8.54
N GLU A 54 -15.69 4.26 7.46
CA GLU A 54 -16.56 3.36 6.72
C GLU A 54 -15.75 2.49 5.76
N TYR A 55 -15.98 1.18 5.82
CA TYR A 55 -15.42 0.20 4.90
C TYR A 55 -16.19 0.22 3.57
N MET A 56 -15.48 0.12 2.46
CA MET A 56 -16.06 0.04 1.12
C MET A 56 -15.46 -1.13 0.32
N PRO A 57 -16.29 -2.07 -0.16
CA PRO A 57 -15.86 -3.14 -1.06
C PRO A 57 -15.27 -2.60 -2.37
N SER A 58 -14.29 -3.31 -2.95
CA SER A 58 -13.59 -2.87 -4.17
C SER A 58 -14.49 -2.60 -5.39
N PRO A 59 -15.55 -3.39 -5.68
CA PRO A 59 -16.45 -3.09 -6.80
C PRO A 59 -17.18 -1.76 -6.63
N GLU A 60 -17.62 -1.45 -5.41
CA GLU A 60 -18.32 -0.21 -5.09
C GLU A 60 -17.36 0.99 -5.11
N ALA A 61 -16.17 0.83 -4.54
CA ALA A 61 -15.11 1.84 -4.60
C ALA A 61 -14.77 2.20 -6.06
N ARG A 62 -14.68 1.21 -6.95
CA ARG A 62 -14.43 1.43 -8.38
C ARG A 62 -15.52 2.27 -9.04
N ILE A 63 -16.80 1.98 -8.79
CA ILE A 63 -17.93 2.75 -9.33
C ILE A 63 -17.87 4.20 -8.81
N LYS A 64 -17.55 4.37 -7.52
CA LYS A 64 -17.42 5.68 -6.87
C LYS A 64 -16.07 6.36 -7.07
N LYS A 65 -15.26 5.91 -8.05
CA LYS A 65 -13.93 6.48 -8.38
C LYS A 65 -12.99 6.60 -7.16
N ASN A 66 -13.01 5.61 -6.26
CA ASN A 66 -12.25 5.55 -4.99
C ASN A 66 -12.51 6.75 -4.05
N ARG A 67 -13.77 7.20 -3.99
CA ARG A 67 -14.21 8.30 -3.13
C ARG A 67 -15.28 7.87 -2.12
N CYS A 68 -15.28 8.52 -0.97
CA CYS A 68 -16.32 8.36 0.05
C CYS A 68 -17.66 8.99 -0.41
N GLN A 69 -18.78 8.37 -0.03
CA GLN A 69 -20.12 8.88 -0.33
C GLN A 69 -20.56 10.06 0.58
N SER A 70 -19.97 10.19 1.76
CA SER A 70 -20.47 11.15 2.76
C SER A 70 -19.45 12.24 3.11
N CYS A 71 -18.16 11.93 3.02
CA CYS A 71 -17.10 12.84 3.42
C CYS A 71 -16.56 13.65 2.24
N PHE A 72 -16.17 14.89 2.51
CA PHE A 72 -15.56 15.81 1.55
C PHE A 72 -14.23 16.34 2.07
N ASP A 73 -13.31 16.64 1.17
CA ASP A 73 -12.08 17.35 1.48
C ASP A 73 -12.22 18.82 1.07
N CYS A 74 -11.69 19.70 1.92
CA CYS A 74 -11.65 21.13 1.65
C CYS A 74 -10.75 21.37 0.43
N PRO A 75 -11.24 22.06 -0.61
CA PRO A 75 -10.46 22.21 -1.83
C PRO A 75 -9.35 23.26 -1.68
N SER A 76 -9.40 24.09 -0.63
CA SER A 76 -8.33 25.05 -0.29
C SER A 76 -7.15 24.40 0.45
N CYS A 77 -7.40 23.59 1.48
CA CYS A 77 -6.35 23.09 2.40
C CYS A 77 -6.33 21.56 2.62
N MET A 78 -7.17 20.80 1.90
CA MET A 78 -7.28 19.33 1.95
C MET A 78 -7.70 18.72 3.30
N HIS A 79 -8.12 19.55 4.26
CA HIS A 79 -8.67 19.07 5.52
C HIS A 79 -10.11 18.57 5.33
N ALA A 80 -10.54 17.57 6.09
CA ALA A 80 -11.89 17.03 5.99
C ALA A 80 -12.93 18.11 6.35
N LEU A 81 -13.98 18.24 5.52
CA LEU A 81 -15.06 19.18 5.76
C LEU A 81 -16.07 18.61 6.75
N SER A 82 -16.66 19.51 7.54
CA SER A 82 -17.73 19.21 8.49
C SER A 82 -19.05 19.79 8.00
N VAL A 83 -20.15 19.07 8.19
CA VAL A 83 -21.50 19.56 7.92
C VAL A 83 -21.94 20.43 9.10
N ARG A 84 -22.34 21.67 8.84
CA ARG A 84 -22.88 22.60 9.84
C ARG A 84 -24.33 22.94 9.52
N ALA A 85 -25.16 22.99 10.56
CA ALA A 85 -26.57 23.33 10.44
C ALA A 85 -26.80 24.82 10.74
N THR A 86 -27.68 25.44 9.97
CA THR A 86 -28.23 26.79 10.21
C THR A 86 -29.74 26.76 9.98
N SER A 87 -30.49 27.61 10.66
CA SER A 87 -31.93 27.78 10.44
C SER A 87 -32.17 28.99 9.55
N VAL A 88 -32.87 28.79 8.44
CA VAL A 88 -33.35 29.87 7.56
C VAL A 88 -34.86 29.99 7.72
N GLN A 89 -35.37 31.21 7.89
CA GLN A 89 -36.80 31.46 7.91
C GLN A 89 -37.32 31.48 6.47
N VAL A 90 -38.23 30.54 6.16
CA VAL A 90 -38.84 30.42 4.83
C VAL A 90 -40.33 30.71 4.96
N GLN A 91 -40.86 31.53 4.06
CA GLN A 91 -42.30 31.80 3.99
C GLN A 91 -43.05 30.55 3.54
N THR A 92 -44.17 30.27 4.21
CA THR A 92 -45.00 29.09 3.87
C THR A 92 -45.73 29.37 2.56
N PRO A 93 -45.81 28.41 1.61
CA PRO A 93 -46.52 28.62 0.34
C PRO A 93 -48.01 28.98 0.51
N GLU A 94 -48.59 28.62 1.65
CA GLU A 94 -50.01 28.78 1.99
C GLU A 94 -50.32 30.14 2.66
N ASP A 95 -49.33 30.78 3.30
CA ASP A 95 -49.50 32.06 4.03
C ASP A 95 -48.19 32.90 4.00
N PRO A 96 -48.12 34.02 3.25
CA PRO A 96 -46.93 34.87 3.17
C PRO A 96 -46.49 35.50 4.49
N ASN A 97 -47.42 35.65 5.45
CA ASN A 97 -47.16 36.22 6.77
C ASN A 97 -46.64 35.20 7.80
N LYS A 98 -46.65 33.90 7.47
CA LYS A 98 -46.20 32.85 8.39
C LYS A 98 -44.85 32.32 7.94
N THR A 99 -43.80 32.73 8.64
CA THR A 99 -42.43 32.22 8.45
C THR A 99 -42.20 30.98 9.30
N VAL A 100 -41.76 29.89 8.67
CA VAL A 100 -41.35 28.67 9.37
C VAL A 100 -39.84 28.54 9.32
N ALA A 101 -39.22 28.24 10.46
CA ALA A 101 -37.78 28.00 10.54
C ALA A 101 -37.44 26.63 9.93
N LYS A 102 -36.77 26.61 8.78
CA LYS A 102 -36.28 25.40 8.11
C LYS A 102 -34.81 25.20 8.43
N LYS A 103 -34.43 24.01 8.90
CA LYS A 103 -33.03 23.62 9.08
C LYS A 103 -32.40 23.35 7.72
N VAL A 104 -31.26 23.97 7.46
CA VAL A 104 -30.45 23.80 6.26
C VAL A 104 -28.99 23.57 6.65
N TYR A 105 -28.21 23.00 5.74
CA TYR A 105 -26.86 22.54 5.99
C TYR A 105 -25.87 23.13 4.97
N TYR A 106 -24.69 23.52 5.43
CA TYR A 106 -23.55 23.98 4.63
C TYR A 106 -22.27 23.24 5.05
N LEU A 107 -21.27 23.12 4.17
CA LEU A 107 -19.98 22.53 4.53
C LEU A 107 -19.01 23.61 4.98
N ALA A 108 -18.23 23.31 6.03
CA ALA A 108 -17.22 24.22 6.55
C ALA A 108 -15.92 23.50 6.94
N CYS A 109 -14.79 24.15 6.67
CA CYS A 109 -13.48 23.69 7.09
C CYS A 109 -13.13 24.21 8.50
N GLY A 110 -12.71 23.32 9.39
CA GLY A 110 -12.23 23.70 10.73
C GLY A 110 -10.87 24.41 10.73
N PHE A 111 -10.05 24.20 9.69
CA PHE A 111 -8.68 24.72 9.60
C PHE A 111 -8.64 26.11 8.95
N CYS A 112 -9.00 26.22 7.66
CA CYS A 112 -8.90 27.48 6.91
C CYS A 112 -10.19 28.31 6.88
N ARG A 113 -11.26 27.87 7.57
CA ARG A 113 -12.57 28.55 7.64
C ARG A 113 -13.32 28.69 6.30
N TRP A 114 -12.84 28.06 5.23
CA TRP A 114 -13.56 27.97 3.96
C TRP A 114 -14.96 27.35 4.16
N THR A 115 -15.95 27.90 3.45
CA THR A 115 -17.34 27.42 3.47
C THR A 115 -17.88 27.24 2.05
N THR A 116 -18.91 26.40 1.90
CA THR A 116 -19.65 26.29 0.62
C THR A 116 -20.31 27.60 0.18
N LYS A 117 -20.51 28.54 1.10
CA LYS A 117 -21.08 29.87 0.79
C LYS A 117 -20.08 30.74 0.02
N ASP A 118 -18.78 30.54 0.22
CA ASP A 118 -17.72 31.29 -0.45
C ASP A 118 -17.72 31.07 -1.98
N VAL A 119 -18.23 29.91 -2.41
CA VAL A 119 -18.36 29.50 -3.83
C VAL A 119 -19.81 29.56 -4.32
N GLY A 120 -20.73 30.13 -3.53
CA GLY A 120 -22.14 30.29 -3.91
C GLY A 120 -22.93 28.98 -3.99
N MET A 121 -22.50 27.90 -3.34
CA MET A 121 -23.27 26.67 -3.27
C MET A 121 -24.46 26.82 -2.30
N ALA A 122 -25.65 26.44 -2.77
CA ALA A 122 -26.88 26.51 -1.98
C ALA A 122 -26.87 25.53 -0.79
N ASP A 123 -27.34 26.02 0.35
CA ASP A 123 -27.51 25.22 1.57
C ASP A 123 -28.51 24.07 1.32
N GLN A 124 -28.17 22.87 1.79
CA GLN A 124 -28.96 21.67 1.53
C GLN A 124 -30.01 21.44 2.63
N PRO A 125 -31.22 20.96 2.31
CA PRO A 125 -32.23 20.64 3.32
C PRO A 125 -31.93 19.36 4.10
N VAL A 126 -31.04 18.50 3.58
CA VAL A 126 -30.63 17.23 4.20
C VAL A 126 -29.12 17.25 4.46
N ALA A 127 -28.70 16.75 5.62
CA ALA A 127 -27.30 16.76 6.03
C ALA A 127 -26.37 15.91 5.15
N SER A 128 -26.91 14.80 4.61
CA SER A 128 -26.15 13.83 3.81
C SER A 128 -26.94 13.44 2.55
N GLY A 129 -26.23 13.25 1.44
CA GLY A 129 -26.81 12.74 0.18
C GLY A 129 -27.44 13.78 -0.76
N GLY A 130 -27.60 15.03 -0.36
CA GLY A 130 -28.12 16.12 -1.22
C GLY A 130 -27.05 17.00 -1.87
N TRP A 131 -25.77 16.76 -1.60
CA TRP A 131 -24.68 17.61 -2.10
C TRP A 131 -24.50 17.44 -3.62
N PRO A 132 -24.48 18.52 -4.40
CA PRO A 132 -24.32 18.42 -5.85
C PRO A 132 -22.93 17.89 -6.20
N GLU A 133 -22.88 17.02 -7.20
CA GLU A 133 -21.63 16.62 -7.83
C GLU A 133 -21.38 17.50 -9.05
N PHE A 134 -20.25 18.19 -9.04
CA PHE A 134 -19.82 19.00 -10.17
C PHE A 134 -19.18 18.08 -11.21
N GLU A 135 -19.96 17.74 -12.23
CA GLU A 135 -19.47 17.08 -13.41
C GLU A 135 -18.68 18.06 -14.28
N ASN A 136 -17.69 17.54 -15.00
CA ASN A 136 -16.94 18.33 -15.96
C ASN A 136 -17.91 18.94 -16.99
N PRO A 137 -17.80 20.23 -17.36
CA PRO A 137 -18.54 20.79 -18.49
C PRO A 137 -18.32 19.98 -19.78
N TRP A 138 -17.12 19.43 -19.95
CA TRP A 138 -16.79 18.50 -21.03
C TRP A 138 -17.38 17.10 -20.84
N THR A 139 -18.17 16.82 -19.80
CA THR A 139 -19.01 15.63 -19.70
C THR A 139 -20.17 15.69 -20.69
N LYS A 140 -20.62 16.88 -21.10
CA LYS A 140 -21.48 17.02 -22.30
C LYS A 140 -20.73 16.70 -23.60
N ARG A 141 -19.41 16.87 -23.62
CA ARG A 141 -18.50 16.22 -24.59
C ARG A 141 -18.14 14.79 -24.18
N ALA A 142 -18.54 14.26 -23.03
CA ALA A 142 -18.33 12.85 -22.71
C ALA A 142 -19.31 11.96 -23.47
N SER A 143 -20.43 12.50 -23.98
CA SER A 143 -21.12 11.87 -25.10
C SER A 143 -20.16 11.73 -26.29
N SER A 144 -19.40 12.77 -26.65
CA SER A 144 -18.36 12.69 -27.70
C SER A 144 -17.18 11.78 -27.32
N VAL A 145 -16.80 11.67 -26.04
CA VAL A 145 -15.75 10.73 -25.58
C VAL A 145 -16.27 9.30 -25.63
N SER A 146 -17.49 9.04 -25.19
CA SER A 146 -18.17 7.74 -25.34
C SER A 146 -18.37 7.39 -26.81
N SER A 147 -18.73 8.34 -27.66
CA SER A 147 -18.80 8.18 -29.12
C SER A 147 -17.42 7.93 -29.73
N LEU A 148 -16.37 8.62 -29.28
CA LEU A 148 -14.97 8.35 -29.66
C LEU A 148 -14.57 6.93 -29.26
N PHE A 149 -14.90 6.52 -28.03
CA PHE A 149 -14.65 5.16 -27.55
C PHE A 149 -15.37 4.12 -28.41
N GLU A 150 -16.64 4.34 -28.74
CA GLU A 150 -17.41 3.41 -29.56
C GLU A 150 -16.90 3.37 -31.00
N HIS A 151 -16.61 4.53 -31.62
CA HIS A 151 -15.98 4.61 -32.94
C HIS A 151 -14.66 3.82 -32.98
N TYR A 152 -13.73 4.11 -32.06
CA TYR A 152 -12.43 3.41 -32.04
C TYR A 152 -12.54 1.95 -31.63
N ARG A 153 -13.54 1.56 -30.82
CA ARG A 153 -13.84 0.16 -30.53
C ARG A 153 -14.22 -0.60 -31.80
N ILE A 154 -15.07 0.00 -32.64
CA ILE A 154 -15.50 -0.56 -33.93
C ILE A 154 -14.31 -0.65 -34.90
N VAL A 155 -13.50 0.41 -35.01
CA VAL A 155 -12.28 0.42 -35.83
C VAL A 155 -11.29 -0.66 -35.37
N ALA A 156 -11.05 -0.79 -34.06
CA ALA A 156 -10.17 -1.82 -33.50
C ALA A 156 -10.71 -3.25 -33.75
N GLN A 157 -12.03 -3.44 -33.74
CA GLN A 157 -12.66 -4.72 -34.08
C GLN A 157 -12.46 -5.06 -35.55
N LYS A 158 -12.61 -4.10 -36.48
CA LYS A 158 -12.31 -4.28 -37.91
C LYS A 158 -10.85 -4.66 -38.13
N ASP A 159 -9.92 -3.93 -37.51
CA ASP A 159 -8.48 -4.19 -37.59
C ASP A 159 -8.11 -5.58 -37.01
N LYS A 160 -8.74 -5.98 -35.89
CA LYS A 160 -8.58 -7.33 -35.34
C LYS A 160 -9.05 -8.41 -36.32
N GLN A 161 -10.24 -8.26 -36.91
CA GLN A 161 -10.77 -9.21 -37.90
C GLN A 161 -9.86 -9.33 -39.12
N GLU A 162 -9.33 -8.21 -39.63
CA GLU A 162 -8.40 -8.22 -40.75
C GLU A 162 -7.08 -8.90 -40.40
N ARG A 163 -6.51 -8.62 -39.21
CA ARG A 163 -5.30 -9.29 -38.72
C ARG A 163 -5.50 -10.79 -38.57
N ASP A 164 -6.63 -11.22 -38.01
CA ASP A 164 -6.93 -12.65 -37.83
C ASP A 164 -7.15 -13.34 -39.18
N ARG A 165 -7.76 -12.65 -40.16
CA ARG A 165 -7.86 -13.13 -41.55
C ARG A 165 -6.49 -13.30 -42.20
N LYS A 166 -5.60 -12.29 -42.08
CA LYS A 166 -4.23 -12.35 -42.61
C LYS A 166 -3.41 -13.47 -41.95
N LYS A 167 -3.49 -13.63 -40.63
CA LYS A 167 -2.84 -14.73 -39.89
C LYS A 167 -3.33 -16.11 -40.34
N THR A 168 -4.64 -16.25 -40.59
CA THR A 168 -5.23 -17.51 -41.07
C THR A 168 -4.78 -17.81 -42.50
N GLY A 169 -4.73 -16.80 -43.38
CA GLY A 169 -4.21 -16.92 -44.74
C GLY A 169 -2.72 -17.27 -44.78
N GLN A 170 -1.89 -16.67 -43.92
CA GLN A 170 -0.46 -16.98 -43.82
C GLN A 170 -0.18 -18.36 -43.19
N ARG A 171 -0.99 -18.82 -42.24
CA ARG A 171 -0.91 -20.20 -41.71
C ARG A 171 -1.36 -21.25 -42.73
N SER A 172 -2.16 -20.86 -43.73
CA SER A 172 -2.59 -21.70 -44.85
C SER A 172 -1.64 -21.56 -46.04
N GLY A 173 -0.34 -21.73 -45.81
CA GLY A 173 0.71 -21.48 -46.80
C GLY A 173 0.83 -22.48 -47.97
N TYR A 174 -0.07 -23.46 -48.12
CA TYR A 174 0.12 -24.52 -49.14
C TYR A 174 -1.11 -25.04 -49.89
N LEU A 175 -2.31 -24.46 -49.76
CA LEU A 175 -3.46 -24.91 -50.58
C LEU A 175 -4.45 -23.77 -50.86
N HIS A 176 -4.10 -22.86 -51.77
CA HIS A 176 -5.13 -22.03 -52.39
C HIS A 176 -4.77 -21.59 -53.81
N TYR A 177 -4.55 -22.55 -54.71
CA TYR A 177 -4.64 -22.29 -56.16
C TYR A 177 -5.96 -22.76 -56.79
N SER A 178 -6.92 -23.30 -56.02
CA SER A 178 -8.15 -23.84 -56.66
C SER A 178 -9.38 -23.84 -55.76
N VAL A 179 -9.76 -22.72 -55.14
CA VAL A 179 -11.10 -22.63 -54.54
C VAL A 179 -11.71 -21.22 -54.66
N SER A 180 -11.68 -20.61 -55.86
CA SER A 180 -12.48 -19.40 -56.11
C SER A 180 -13.93 -19.72 -56.51
N THR A 181 -14.26 -20.98 -56.83
CA THR A 181 -15.59 -21.41 -57.30
C THR A 181 -16.33 -22.35 -56.35
N CYS A 182 -15.70 -22.87 -55.28
CA CYS A 182 -16.35 -23.71 -54.27
C CYS A 182 -16.65 -22.96 -52.95
N PHE A 183 -16.83 -21.64 -53.00
CA PHE A 183 -17.26 -20.86 -51.83
C PHE A 183 -18.79 -20.81 -51.67
N CYS A 184 -19.55 -21.28 -52.66
CA CYS A 184 -21.01 -21.29 -52.62
C CYS A 184 -21.61 -22.57 -51.98
N PHE A 185 -20.91 -23.71 -52.05
CA PHE A 185 -21.45 -25.00 -51.56
C PHE A 185 -20.95 -25.42 -50.16
N CYS A 186 -19.73 -25.06 -49.76
CA CYS A 186 -19.20 -25.45 -48.44
C CYS A 186 -19.63 -24.53 -47.28
N CYS A 187 -20.03 -23.28 -47.55
CA CYS A 187 -20.57 -22.39 -46.52
C CYS A 187 -21.92 -22.89 -45.96
N ALA A 188 -22.70 -23.61 -46.76
CA ALA A 188 -23.95 -24.24 -46.32
C ALA A 188 -23.69 -25.45 -45.39
N PHE A 189 -22.62 -26.21 -45.60
CA PHE A 189 -22.31 -27.42 -44.81
C PHE A 189 -21.53 -27.15 -43.52
N ARG A 190 -20.69 -26.10 -43.47
CA ARG A 190 -19.98 -25.70 -42.23
C ARG A 190 -20.91 -25.08 -41.18
N GLY A 191 -22.00 -24.44 -41.61
CA GLY A 191 -23.07 -24.01 -40.72
C GLY A 191 -23.72 -25.18 -39.99
N LEU A 192 -23.98 -26.28 -40.71
CA LEU A 192 -24.64 -27.47 -40.16
C LEU A 192 -23.76 -28.24 -39.13
N LEU A 193 -22.45 -28.34 -39.37
CA LEU A 193 -21.52 -29.01 -38.45
C LEU A 193 -21.26 -28.20 -37.16
N SER A 194 -21.25 -26.86 -37.23
CA SER A 194 -21.12 -26.01 -36.04
C SER A 194 -22.36 -26.02 -35.14
N LEU A 195 -23.54 -26.26 -35.72
CA LEU A 195 -24.80 -26.40 -35.00
C LEU A 195 -24.88 -27.74 -34.26
N LEU A 196 -24.32 -28.81 -34.83
CA LEU A 196 -24.20 -30.13 -34.18
C LEU A 196 -23.24 -30.09 -32.98
N ASP A 197 -22.09 -29.41 -33.11
CA ASP A 197 -21.10 -29.32 -32.02
C ASP A 197 -21.59 -28.44 -30.85
N SER A 198 -22.42 -27.43 -31.15
CA SER A 198 -23.08 -26.59 -30.14
C SER A 198 -24.20 -27.31 -29.38
N TRP A 199 -24.83 -28.34 -29.98
CA TRP A 199 -25.89 -29.13 -29.36
C TRP A 199 -25.33 -30.23 -28.44
N VAL A 200 -24.14 -30.76 -28.75
CA VAL A 200 -23.50 -31.84 -27.98
C VAL A 200 -22.75 -31.33 -26.73
N GLN A 201 -22.31 -30.07 -26.68
CA GLN A 201 -21.48 -29.54 -25.57
C GLN A 201 -22.09 -28.40 -24.73
N GLY A 202 -23.31 -27.93 -25.02
CA GLY A 202 -23.99 -26.94 -24.17
C GLY A 202 -23.24 -25.61 -23.98
N LYS A 203 -22.30 -25.27 -24.88
CA LYS A 203 -21.59 -23.98 -24.90
C LYS A 203 -22.27 -23.06 -25.91
N PRO A 204 -22.48 -21.77 -25.59
CA PRO A 204 -23.06 -20.84 -26.55
C PRO A 204 -22.12 -20.69 -27.74
N ALA A 205 -22.61 -20.98 -28.94
CA ALA A 205 -21.89 -20.76 -30.17
C ALA A 205 -21.34 -19.34 -30.20
N THR A 206 -20.01 -19.22 -30.28
CA THR A 206 -19.35 -17.95 -30.56
C THR A 206 -19.82 -17.48 -31.92
N ARG A 207 -20.86 -16.62 -31.93
CA ARG A 207 -21.26 -15.86 -33.11
C ARG A 207 -20.00 -15.18 -33.63
N PHE A 208 -19.60 -15.51 -34.86
CA PHE A 208 -18.78 -14.60 -35.64
C PHE A 208 -19.52 -13.26 -35.62
N THR A 209 -19.00 -12.29 -34.88
CA THR A 209 -19.58 -10.95 -34.79
C THR A 209 -19.31 -10.25 -36.11
N HIS A 210 -20.13 -10.56 -37.11
CA HIS A 210 -20.35 -9.64 -38.22
C HIS A 210 -20.73 -8.31 -37.57
N LEU A 211 -19.95 -7.26 -37.84
CA LEU A 211 -20.31 -5.91 -37.42
C LEU A 211 -21.75 -5.65 -37.84
N SER A 212 -22.59 -5.22 -36.91
CA SER A 212 -23.97 -4.91 -37.25
C SER A 212 -23.99 -3.72 -38.20
N HIS A 213 -25.03 -3.62 -39.02
CA HIS A 213 -25.21 -2.48 -39.92
C HIS A 213 -25.34 -1.15 -39.13
N GLU A 214 -25.77 -1.22 -37.87
CA GLU A 214 -25.79 -0.07 -36.95
C GLU A 214 -24.37 0.32 -36.50
N ASP A 215 -23.51 -0.64 -36.15
CA ASP A 215 -22.11 -0.36 -35.79
C ASP A 215 -21.33 0.26 -36.96
N ALA A 216 -21.61 -0.17 -38.19
CA ALA A 216 -21.00 0.39 -39.39
C ALA A 216 -21.37 1.88 -39.59
N LYS A 217 -22.64 2.24 -39.35
CA LYS A 217 -23.13 3.63 -39.43
C LYS A 217 -22.56 4.51 -38.34
N VAL A 218 -22.51 4.03 -37.09
CA VAL A 218 -21.91 4.77 -35.96
C VAL A 218 -20.44 5.11 -36.22
N ALA A 219 -19.69 4.21 -36.86
CA ALA A 219 -18.30 4.49 -37.23
C ALA A 219 -18.16 5.52 -38.36
N GLU A 220 -19.11 5.57 -39.29
CA GLU A 220 -19.09 6.50 -40.44
C GLU A 220 -19.62 7.91 -40.10
N GLU A 221 -20.47 8.05 -39.08
CA GLU A 221 -21.08 9.33 -38.68
C GLU A 221 -20.18 10.21 -37.79
N MET A 222 -18.99 9.75 -37.43
CA MET A 222 -18.07 10.46 -36.53
C MET A 222 -17.38 11.63 -37.23
N THR A 223 -17.64 12.87 -36.80
CA THR A 223 -16.97 14.07 -37.35
C THR A 223 -15.78 14.51 -36.50
N PRO A 224 -14.63 14.85 -37.12
CA PRO A 224 -13.47 15.36 -36.39
C PRO A 224 -13.76 16.76 -35.80
N ALA A 225 -13.07 17.10 -34.71
CA ALA A 225 -13.17 18.43 -34.12
C ALA A 225 -12.70 19.50 -35.12
N THR A 226 -13.50 20.54 -35.31
CA THR A 226 -13.16 21.68 -36.17
C THR A 226 -12.06 22.51 -35.53
N ALA A 227 -10.92 22.63 -36.22
CA ALA A 227 -9.85 23.52 -35.80
C ALA A 227 -10.28 24.98 -35.97
N THR A 228 -10.04 25.81 -34.96
CA THR A 228 -10.28 27.25 -35.02
C THR A 228 -8.96 27.95 -35.34
N GLU A 229 -8.96 28.83 -36.34
CA GLU A 229 -7.74 29.54 -36.79
C GLU A 229 -7.33 30.65 -35.82
N GLU A 230 -8.30 31.31 -35.19
CA GLU A 230 -8.08 32.36 -34.19
C GLU A 230 -8.51 31.86 -32.80
N ILE A 231 -7.60 31.96 -31.85
CA ILE A 231 -7.84 31.62 -30.43
C ILE A 231 -8.27 32.90 -29.72
N GLU A 232 -9.23 32.78 -28.80
CA GLU A 232 -9.65 33.92 -27.96
C GLU A 232 -8.43 34.58 -27.30
N PRO A 233 -8.19 35.88 -27.54
CA PRO A 233 -7.05 36.59 -26.96
C PRO A 233 -7.24 36.76 -25.45
N LEU A 234 -6.14 37.03 -24.75
CA LEU A 234 -6.19 37.30 -23.32
C LEU A 234 -7.03 38.59 -23.08
N PRO A 235 -8.01 38.57 -22.14
CA PRO A 235 -8.81 39.74 -21.86
C PRO A 235 -7.98 40.94 -21.41
N GLU A 236 -8.35 42.15 -21.86
CA GLU A 236 -7.61 43.39 -21.56
C GLU A 236 -7.55 43.74 -20.05
N SER A 237 -8.47 43.20 -19.25
CA SER A 237 -8.49 43.36 -17.79
C SER A 237 -7.22 42.83 -17.11
N PHE A 238 -6.57 41.82 -17.68
CA PHE A 238 -5.31 41.26 -17.15
C PHE A 238 -4.15 42.26 -17.15
N PHE A 239 -4.18 43.27 -18.02
CA PHE A 239 -3.12 44.29 -18.11
C PHE A 239 -3.35 45.49 -17.20
N THR A 240 -4.60 45.75 -16.81
CA THR A 240 -5.00 47.00 -16.15
C THR A 240 -5.38 46.81 -14.68
N GLU A 241 -5.91 45.64 -14.30
CA GLU A 241 -6.39 45.39 -12.94
C GLU A 241 -5.30 44.80 -12.02
N PRO A 242 -5.22 45.24 -10.75
CA PRO A 242 -4.31 44.64 -9.78
C PRO A 242 -4.76 43.21 -9.39
N VAL A 243 -3.82 42.27 -9.43
CA VAL A 243 -4.10 40.86 -9.15
C VAL A 243 -4.22 40.61 -7.64
N ASN A 244 -5.38 40.10 -7.21
CA ASN A 244 -5.57 39.62 -5.84
C ASN A 244 -5.23 38.13 -5.74
N VAL A 245 -4.09 37.81 -5.11
CA VAL A 245 -3.59 36.45 -4.94
C VAL A 245 -4.58 35.54 -4.20
N ALA A 246 -5.39 36.09 -3.29
CA ALA A 246 -6.38 35.30 -2.54
C ALA A 246 -7.56 34.83 -3.40
N LYS A 247 -7.78 35.43 -4.58
CA LYS A 247 -8.83 35.04 -5.54
C LYS A 247 -8.34 34.06 -6.59
N VAL A 248 -7.02 33.86 -6.69
CA VAL A 248 -6.40 32.97 -7.68
C VAL A 248 -6.05 31.64 -7.02
N CYS A 249 -6.36 30.54 -7.68
CA CYS A 249 -6.04 29.21 -7.19
C CYS A 249 -4.56 28.89 -7.35
N THR A 250 -3.95 28.33 -6.31
CA THR A 250 -2.59 27.78 -6.37
C THR A 250 -2.53 26.53 -7.25
N ILE A 251 -1.33 26.17 -7.73
CA ILE A 251 -1.14 24.96 -8.54
C ILE A 251 -1.60 23.69 -7.83
N MET A 252 -1.35 23.57 -6.52
CA MET A 252 -1.78 22.41 -5.74
C MET A 252 -3.31 22.31 -5.70
N GLN A 253 -4.02 23.42 -5.49
CA GLN A 253 -5.48 23.46 -5.49
C GLN A 253 -6.05 23.06 -6.86
N ARG A 254 -5.43 23.53 -7.95
CA ARG A 254 -5.80 23.17 -9.33
C ARG A 254 -5.61 21.70 -9.63
N LEU A 255 -4.47 21.14 -9.24
CA LEU A 255 -4.13 19.72 -9.48
C LEU A 255 -4.99 18.76 -8.64
N MET A 256 -5.54 19.21 -7.51
CA MET A 256 -6.53 18.42 -6.75
C MET A 256 -7.86 18.24 -7.49
N GLN A 257 -8.11 19.05 -8.52
CA GLN A 257 -9.33 19.02 -9.32
C GLN A 257 -9.01 18.91 -10.80
N PRO A 258 -8.41 17.79 -11.23
CA PRO A 258 -7.86 17.66 -12.59
C PRO A 258 -8.93 17.72 -13.68
N GLU A 259 -10.20 17.48 -13.35
CA GLU A 259 -11.31 17.53 -14.31
C GLU A 259 -11.57 18.96 -14.82
N PHE A 260 -11.34 19.99 -14.01
CA PHE A 260 -11.68 21.37 -14.37
C PHE A 260 -10.58 22.41 -14.09
N GLN A 261 -9.62 22.11 -13.22
CA GLN A 261 -8.44 22.93 -12.93
C GLN A 261 -8.74 24.45 -12.75
N PRO A 262 -9.57 24.80 -11.75
CA PRO A 262 -10.17 26.14 -11.63
C PRO A 262 -9.08 27.20 -11.44
N THR A 263 -9.10 28.28 -12.22
CA THR A 263 -8.13 29.36 -12.06
C THR A 263 -8.51 30.31 -10.92
N VAL A 264 -9.82 30.44 -10.63
CA VAL A 264 -10.38 31.35 -9.63
C VAL A 264 -10.96 30.58 -8.45
N THR A 265 -10.85 31.14 -7.24
CA THR A 265 -11.32 30.50 -6.00
C THR A 265 -12.84 30.34 -5.92
N SER A 266 -13.61 31.14 -6.67
CA SER A 266 -15.07 31.01 -6.75
C SER A 266 -15.51 29.69 -7.39
N GLU A 267 -14.65 29.08 -8.21
CA GLU A 267 -14.90 27.81 -8.88
C GLU A 267 -14.29 26.62 -8.13
N LEU A 268 -13.77 26.86 -6.92
CA LEU A 268 -13.08 25.86 -6.11
C LEU A 268 -14.10 25.02 -5.33
N PHE A 269 -14.75 24.08 -6.01
CA PHE A 269 -15.80 23.24 -5.42
C PHE A 269 -15.24 22.16 -4.49
N PRO A 270 -15.97 21.72 -3.45
CA PRO A 270 -15.51 20.62 -2.60
C PRO A 270 -15.54 19.28 -3.37
N LYS A 271 -14.52 18.44 -3.18
CA LYS A 271 -14.50 17.07 -3.74
C LYS A 271 -14.71 16.04 -2.65
N ARG A 272 -15.31 14.92 -3.03
CA ARG A 272 -15.47 13.76 -2.15
C ARG A 272 -14.09 13.28 -1.65
N LYS A 273 -14.03 12.86 -0.39
CA LYS A 273 -12.80 12.42 0.26
C LYS A 273 -12.25 11.16 -0.39
N HIS A 274 -10.93 11.10 -0.59
CA HIS A 274 -10.27 9.90 -1.10
C HIS A 274 -10.33 8.75 -0.09
N LEU A 275 -10.63 7.55 -0.59
CA LEU A 275 -10.52 6.33 0.20
C LEU A 275 -9.05 5.93 0.36
N LEU A 276 -8.71 5.40 1.53
CA LEU A 276 -7.45 4.74 1.82
C LEU A 276 -7.58 3.24 1.64
N ILE A 277 -6.44 2.57 1.49
CA ILE A 277 -6.39 1.12 1.33
C ILE A 277 -5.79 0.45 2.57
N LYS A 278 -6.32 -0.72 2.93
CA LYS A 278 -5.63 -1.69 3.77
C LYS A 278 -4.87 -2.66 2.89
N ARG A 279 -3.59 -2.84 3.19
CA ARG A 279 -2.67 -3.69 2.43
C ARG A 279 -2.58 -5.06 3.08
N SER A 280 -2.69 -6.11 2.27
CA SER A 280 -2.30 -7.47 2.62
C SER A 280 -0.96 -7.78 1.97
N GLN A 281 -0.12 -8.59 2.62
CA GLN A 281 1.19 -8.97 2.13
C GLN A 281 1.31 -10.49 2.00
N ARG A 282 1.84 -10.96 0.88
CA ARG A 282 2.19 -12.36 0.65
C ARG A 282 3.67 -12.55 0.34
N CYS A 283 4.19 -13.71 0.70
CA CYS A 283 5.55 -14.10 0.33
C CYS A 283 5.62 -14.31 -1.19
N ARG A 284 6.62 -13.75 -1.88
CA ARG A 284 6.78 -13.97 -3.33
C ARG A 284 7.24 -15.38 -3.69
N GLU A 285 7.96 -16.08 -2.79
CA GLU A 285 8.47 -17.43 -3.08
C GLU A 285 7.40 -18.51 -2.89
N CYS A 286 6.54 -18.40 -1.87
CA CYS A 286 5.58 -19.46 -1.52
C CYS A 286 4.12 -19.01 -1.51
N GLU A 287 3.84 -17.75 -1.88
CA GLU A 287 2.49 -17.15 -2.02
C GLU A 287 1.60 -17.15 -0.76
N HIS A 288 2.14 -17.59 0.38
CA HIS A 288 1.44 -17.58 1.65
C HIS A 288 1.34 -16.17 2.23
N ASN A 289 0.21 -15.89 2.88
CA ASN A 289 -0.05 -14.62 3.55
C ASN A 289 0.92 -14.42 4.73
N LEU A 290 1.55 -13.26 4.77
CA LEU A 290 2.43 -12.83 5.85
C LEU A 290 1.71 -11.83 6.77
N SER A 291 0.90 -10.96 6.21
CA SER A 291 0.13 -9.99 6.97
C SER A 291 -1.21 -9.76 6.30
N LYS A 292 -2.28 -9.86 7.09
CA LYS A 292 -3.64 -9.62 6.67
C LYS A 292 -4.40 -8.89 7.77
N PRO A 293 -4.69 -7.59 7.63
CA PRO A 293 -5.46 -6.84 8.62
C PRO A 293 -6.94 -7.27 8.64
N GLU A 294 -7.65 -6.91 9.69
CA GLU A 294 -9.11 -7.01 9.69
C GLU A 294 -9.75 -5.91 8.81
N PHE A 295 -10.94 -6.19 8.27
CA PHE A 295 -11.67 -5.26 7.41
C PHE A 295 -12.13 -4.00 8.15
N ASN A 296 -12.49 -4.12 9.44
CA ASN A 296 -12.96 -2.99 10.24
C ASN A 296 -11.88 -1.89 10.30
N PRO A 297 -12.12 -0.68 9.75
CA PRO A 297 -11.13 0.39 9.71
C PRO A 297 -10.63 0.84 11.08
N SER A 298 -11.48 0.76 12.10
CA SER A 298 -11.13 1.12 13.48
C SER A 298 -10.31 0.06 14.21
N SER A 299 -10.22 -1.16 13.68
CA SER A 299 -9.49 -2.26 14.29
C SER A 299 -7.99 -2.18 13.98
N ILE A 300 -7.17 -2.30 15.02
CA ILE A 300 -5.72 -2.49 14.93
C ILE A 300 -5.32 -3.96 14.81
N LYS A 301 -6.30 -4.88 14.86
CA LYS A 301 -6.05 -6.32 14.86
C LYS A 301 -5.75 -6.84 13.46
N PHE A 302 -4.96 -7.89 13.43
CA PHE A 302 -4.60 -8.63 12.24
C PHE A 302 -5.20 -10.03 12.29
N LYS A 303 -5.79 -10.47 11.18
CA LYS A 303 -6.18 -11.88 11.00
C LYS A 303 -4.96 -12.78 10.88
N ILE A 304 -3.91 -12.27 10.21
CA ILE A 304 -2.62 -12.94 10.05
C ILE A 304 -1.54 -11.89 10.30
N GLN A 305 -0.58 -12.19 11.17
CA GLN A 305 0.53 -11.28 11.49
C GLN A 305 1.82 -12.06 11.72
N LEU A 306 2.59 -12.26 10.65
CA LEU A 306 3.89 -12.92 10.67
C LEU A 306 5.03 -11.90 10.58
N ALA A 307 5.01 -10.92 11.48
CA ALA A 307 6.12 -9.97 11.62
C ALA A 307 7.34 -10.68 12.23
N ALA A 308 8.55 -10.32 11.79
CA ALA A 308 9.77 -11.01 12.22
C ALA A 308 10.00 -10.93 13.73
N PHE A 309 9.67 -9.80 14.36
CA PHE A 309 9.88 -9.58 15.79
C PHE A 309 9.03 -10.48 16.71
N HIS A 310 8.01 -11.17 16.19
CA HIS A 310 7.25 -12.17 16.94
C HIS A 310 7.90 -13.57 16.95
N HIS A 311 8.87 -13.80 16.06
CA HIS A 311 9.37 -15.15 15.77
C HIS A 311 10.89 -15.28 15.88
N ILE A 312 11.62 -14.18 15.74
CA ILE A 312 13.09 -14.16 15.67
C ILE A 312 13.63 -13.37 16.86
N PRO A 313 14.66 -13.87 17.55
CA PRO A 313 15.30 -13.15 18.64
C PRO A 313 15.73 -11.73 18.23
N ASP A 314 15.33 -10.74 19.02
CA ASP A 314 15.62 -9.33 18.77
C ASP A 314 16.92 -8.92 19.48
N ILE A 315 17.82 -8.24 18.76
CA ILE A 315 19.07 -7.69 19.30
C ILE A 315 18.92 -6.19 19.52
N LYS A 316 19.25 -5.74 20.73
CA LYS A 316 19.26 -4.31 21.11
C LYS A 316 20.62 -3.92 21.67
N ILE A 317 21.00 -2.68 21.41
CA ILE A 317 22.21 -2.07 21.97
C ILE A 317 21.81 -1.44 23.30
N LYS A 318 22.40 -1.90 24.42
CA LYS A 318 22.09 -1.36 25.74
C LYS A 318 23.04 -0.22 26.11
N SER A 319 24.35 -0.47 26.04
CA SER A 319 25.37 0.52 26.34
C SER A 319 26.57 0.38 25.38
N VAL A 320 27.22 1.51 25.13
CA VAL A 320 28.37 1.62 24.22
C VAL A 320 29.45 2.42 24.93
N THR A 321 30.69 1.96 24.87
CA THR A 321 31.86 2.66 25.42
C THR A 321 32.46 3.63 24.41
N GLU A 322 33.34 4.53 24.86
CA GLU A 322 34.09 5.40 23.94
C GLU A 322 35.01 4.57 23.05
N PHE A 323 34.93 4.79 21.74
CA PHE A 323 35.67 4.02 20.75
C PHE A 323 37.06 4.60 20.50
N LYS A 324 38.10 3.82 20.80
CA LYS A 324 39.49 4.16 20.49
C LYS A 324 40.00 3.29 19.34
N THR A 325 40.55 3.91 18.31
CA THR A 325 41.01 3.22 17.09
C THR A 325 42.07 2.18 17.43
N GLY A 326 41.85 0.93 16.99
CA GLY A 326 42.76 -0.18 17.23
C GLY A 326 42.74 -0.81 18.63
N GLU A 327 41.98 -0.25 19.59
CA GLU A 327 41.81 -0.83 20.93
C GLU A 327 40.55 -1.69 21.01
N GLU A 328 40.56 -2.71 21.87
CA GLU A 328 39.38 -3.51 22.18
C GLU A 328 38.40 -2.69 23.03
N CYS A 329 37.26 -2.31 22.45
CA CYS A 329 36.19 -1.58 23.12
C CYS A 329 35.05 -2.54 23.49
N TYR A 330 34.48 -2.40 24.68
CA TYR A 330 33.39 -3.25 25.16
C TYR A 330 32.02 -2.64 24.82
N VAL A 331 31.13 -3.45 24.26
CA VAL A 331 29.75 -3.05 23.93
C VAL A 331 28.79 -4.04 24.58
N GLU A 332 27.77 -3.53 25.24
CA GLU A 332 26.73 -4.35 25.86
C GLU A 332 25.55 -4.50 24.92
N LEU A 333 25.32 -5.73 24.47
CA LEU A 333 24.17 -6.11 23.66
C LEU A 333 23.15 -6.87 24.51
N CYS A 334 21.88 -6.76 24.14
CA CYS A 334 20.79 -7.52 24.74
C CYS A 334 20.10 -8.33 23.65
N VAL A 335 19.93 -9.63 23.88
CA VAL A 335 19.08 -10.48 23.04
C VAL A 335 17.79 -10.80 23.77
N HIS A 336 16.67 -10.81 23.05
CA HIS A 336 15.34 -11.07 23.57
C HIS A 336 14.66 -12.18 22.79
N ASN A 337 14.17 -13.23 23.47
CA ASN A 337 13.40 -14.29 22.85
C ASN A 337 11.91 -13.93 22.80
N PRO A 338 11.29 -13.71 21.63
CA PRO A 338 9.88 -13.37 21.54
C PRO A 338 8.95 -14.59 21.61
N THR A 339 9.48 -15.82 21.58
CA THR A 339 8.70 -17.04 21.39
C THR A 339 8.33 -17.71 22.72
N PRO A 340 7.24 -18.49 22.79
CA PRO A 340 6.85 -19.23 23.99
C PRO A 340 7.68 -20.52 24.20
N HIS A 341 8.75 -20.72 23.43
CA HIS A 341 9.62 -21.89 23.54
C HIS A 341 11.01 -21.43 23.98
N VAL A 342 11.73 -22.31 24.67
CA VAL A 342 13.15 -22.09 24.97
C VAL A 342 13.91 -22.03 23.64
N THR A 343 14.80 -21.05 23.50
CA THR A 343 15.55 -20.81 22.26
C THR A 343 17.05 -20.80 22.56
N HIS A 344 17.82 -21.50 21.75
CA HIS A 344 19.26 -21.57 21.81
C HIS A 344 19.86 -20.63 20.76
N VAL A 345 20.74 -19.72 21.18
CA VAL A 345 21.33 -18.69 20.32
C VAL A 345 22.85 -18.78 20.36
N THR A 346 23.47 -18.75 19.19
CA THR A 346 24.93 -18.67 19.01
C THR A 346 25.27 -17.51 18.07
N PHE A 347 26.37 -16.83 18.34
CA PHE A 347 26.86 -15.74 17.50
C PHE A 347 28.13 -16.18 16.77
N LEU A 348 28.12 -16.05 15.45
CA LEU A 348 29.17 -16.51 14.55
C LEU A 348 29.74 -15.32 13.76
N PRO A 349 31.05 -15.33 13.46
CA PRO A 349 31.65 -14.35 12.57
C PRO A 349 31.06 -14.49 11.15
N LEU A 350 31.10 -13.41 10.36
CA LEU A 350 30.72 -13.47 8.96
C LEU A 350 31.83 -14.15 8.14
N GLU A 351 31.44 -15.06 7.25
CA GLU A 351 32.37 -15.71 6.29
C GLU A 351 33.00 -14.70 5.33
N GLU A 352 32.23 -13.68 4.93
CA GLU A 352 32.67 -12.59 4.06
C GLU A 352 32.31 -11.23 4.69
N PRO A 353 33.21 -10.24 4.66
CA PRO A 353 32.92 -8.91 5.18
C PRO A 353 31.78 -8.27 4.37
N MET A 354 30.72 -7.88 5.05
CA MET A 354 29.56 -7.26 4.41
C MET A 354 29.86 -5.81 4.02
N ASN A 355 29.37 -5.38 2.85
CA ASN A 355 29.47 -3.99 2.42
C ASN A 355 28.91 -3.01 3.48
N GLY A 356 29.79 -2.17 4.01
CA GLY A 356 29.48 -1.16 5.01
C GLY A 356 29.85 -1.51 6.46
N THR A 357 30.50 -2.65 6.72
CA THR A 357 31.17 -2.86 8.02
C THR A 357 32.46 -2.06 8.09
N THR A 358 32.66 -1.34 9.19
CA THR A 358 33.84 -0.49 9.44
C THR A 358 34.64 -0.93 10.65
N ALA A 359 34.16 -1.91 11.41
CA ALA A 359 34.83 -2.39 12.62
C ALA A 359 34.78 -3.92 12.69
N ALA A 360 35.82 -4.50 13.29
CA ALA A 360 35.87 -5.93 13.58
C ALA A 360 35.18 -6.21 14.92
N ILE A 361 34.55 -7.38 15.03
CA ILE A 361 33.86 -7.82 16.24
C ILE A 361 34.38 -9.18 16.69
N LEU A 362 34.68 -9.30 17.98
CA LEU A 362 35.02 -10.56 18.64
C LEU A 362 33.80 -11.01 19.45
N LEU A 363 33.23 -12.13 19.01
CA LEU A 363 32.02 -12.70 19.58
C LEU A 363 32.37 -13.79 20.61
N PRO A 364 31.53 -14.00 21.64
CA PRO A 364 31.68 -15.15 22.53
C PRO A 364 31.33 -16.45 21.79
N SER A 365 32.19 -17.46 21.89
CA SER A 365 31.97 -18.79 21.29
C SER A 365 31.03 -19.69 22.11
N ILE A 366 30.09 -19.09 22.86
CA ILE A 366 29.20 -19.77 23.80
C ILE A 366 27.79 -19.86 23.21
N GLU A 367 27.11 -20.97 23.47
CA GLU A 367 25.69 -21.13 23.20
C GLU A 367 24.86 -20.61 24.37
N PHE A 368 23.99 -19.64 24.07
CA PHE A 368 23.09 -19.03 25.05
C PHE A 368 21.71 -19.67 24.99
N THR A 369 21.24 -20.22 26.10
CA THR A 369 19.85 -20.64 26.25
C THR A 369 19.00 -19.48 26.75
N LEU A 370 17.97 -19.09 25.99
CA LEU A 370 17.00 -18.07 26.33
C LEU A 370 15.70 -18.72 26.79
N PRO A 371 15.19 -18.38 27.99
CA PRO A 371 13.89 -18.86 28.47
C PRO A 371 12.75 -18.51 27.50
N ALA A 372 11.69 -19.30 27.56
CA ALA A 372 10.43 -19.00 26.90
C ALA A 372 9.89 -17.63 27.35
N ARG A 373 9.25 -16.93 26.42
CA ARG A 373 8.51 -15.71 26.75
C ARG A 373 7.32 -16.06 27.64
N ASP A 374 7.33 -15.47 28.83
CA ASP A 374 6.22 -15.46 29.77
C ASP A 374 5.79 -14.01 29.99
N ASP A 375 4.57 -13.68 29.56
CA ASP A 375 4.01 -12.34 29.67
C ASP A 375 3.72 -11.95 31.15
N THR A 376 3.72 -12.90 32.08
CA THR A 376 3.53 -12.66 33.51
C THR A 376 4.83 -12.46 34.28
N ALA A 377 5.96 -12.89 33.71
CA ALA A 377 7.27 -12.84 34.37
C ALA A 377 7.80 -11.40 34.58
N GLU A 378 7.27 -10.38 33.89
CA GLU A 378 7.65 -8.98 34.13
C GLU A 378 7.10 -8.43 35.46
N PHE A 379 6.14 -9.13 36.09
CA PHE A 379 5.57 -8.76 37.40
C PHE A 379 6.22 -9.52 38.57
N ASP A 380 7.09 -10.49 38.27
CA ASP A 380 7.79 -11.28 39.26
C ASP A 380 9.25 -10.81 39.34
N ASP A 381 9.52 -9.84 40.21
CA ASP A 381 10.84 -9.25 40.41
C ASP A 381 11.86 -10.23 41.04
N ASN A 382 11.45 -11.48 41.32
CA ASN A 382 12.19 -12.44 42.14
C ASN A 382 12.69 -13.71 41.39
N SER A 383 12.78 -13.68 40.07
CA SER A 383 13.36 -14.81 39.32
C SER A 383 14.89 -14.77 39.35
N ASP A 384 15.48 -15.31 40.42
CA ASP A 384 16.90 -15.69 40.43
C ASP A 384 17.16 -16.66 39.26
N SER A 385 18.04 -16.27 38.35
CA SER A 385 18.37 -17.09 37.19
C SER A 385 19.15 -18.33 37.63
N THR A 386 18.59 -19.53 37.39
CA THR A 386 19.24 -20.83 37.65
C THR A 386 20.41 -21.16 36.71
N PHE A 387 20.85 -20.20 35.89
CA PHE A 387 21.94 -20.38 34.94
C PHE A 387 23.28 -20.05 35.60
N ALA A 388 24.26 -20.93 35.44
CA ALA A 388 25.66 -20.68 35.83
C ALA A 388 26.35 -19.92 34.68
N ASP A 389 26.20 -18.60 34.66
CA ASP A 389 26.80 -17.76 33.62
C ASP A 389 28.20 -17.27 34.00
N ASP A 390 29.05 -17.05 32.99
CA ASP A 390 30.34 -16.36 33.17
C ASP A 390 30.09 -14.84 33.29
N PRO A 391 30.43 -14.21 34.44
CA PRO A 391 30.21 -12.78 34.67
C PRO A 391 31.01 -11.87 33.73
N ASN A 392 32.05 -12.38 33.05
CA ASN A 392 32.81 -11.60 32.08
C ASN A 392 32.10 -11.47 30.73
N ILE A 393 31.17 -12.39 30.44
CA ILE A 393 30.48 -12.48 29.15
C ILE A 393 29.02 -12.04 29.32
N VAL A 394 28.33 -12.54 30.35
CA VAL A 394 26.92 -12.26 30.61
C VAL A 394 26.82 -11.13 31.63
N THR A 395 26.11 -10.06 31.27
CA THR A 395 25.92 -8.90 32.16
C THR A 395 24.69 -9.03 33.05
N PHE A 396 23.60 -9.52 32.50
CA PHE A 396 22.36 -9.74 33.25
C PHE A 396 21.47 -10.77 32.55
N ARG A 397 20.66 -11.44 33.34
CA ARG A 397 19.49 -12.19 32.87
C ARG A 397 18.25 -11.62 33.54
N LYS A 398 17.20 -11.34 32.75
CA LYS A 398 15.90 -10.96 33.30
C LYS A 398 14.80 -11.53 32.41
N ALA A 399 13.96 -12.39 32.96
CA ALA A 399 12.91 -13.10 32.22
C ALA A 399 13.47 -13.77 30.94
N ASN A 400 12.98 -13.38 29.76
CA ASN A 400 13.40 -13.88 28.45
C ASN A 400 14.45 -12.99 27.75
N LYS A 401 15.18 -12.17 28.51
CA LYS A 401 16.21 -11.23 28.02
C LYS A 401 17.57 -11.60 28.62
N LEU A 402 18.60 -11.51 27.80
CA LEU A 402 20.00 -11.76 28.16
C LEU A 402 20.85 -10.59 27.69
N GLY A 403 21.58 -9.97 28.61
CA GLY A 403 22.65 -9.03 28.32
C GLY A 403 24.00 -9.73 28.23
N PHE A 404 24.80 -9.37 27.24
CA PHE A 404 26.15 -9.90 27.08
C PHE A 404 27.11 -8.85 26.50
N TYR A 405 28.38 -8.98 26.82
CA TYR A 405 29.44 -8.16 26.25
C TYR A 405 29.96 -8.73 24.93
N VAL A 406 30.20 -7.83 23.98
CA VAL A 406 30.98 -8.09 22.78
C VAL A 406 32.14 -7.12 22.73
N ARG A 407 33.28 -7.59 22.18
CA ARG A 407 34.47 -6.74 21.99
C ARG A 407 34.51 -6.26 20.55
N VAL A 408 34.72 -4.97 20.35
CA VAL A 408 34.73 -4.32 19.04
C VAL A 408 36.06 -3.60 18.86
N ILE A 409 36.69 -3.81 17.71
CA ILE A 409 37.92 -3.13 17.31
C ILE A 409 37.56 -2.15 16.18
N PRO A 410 37.42 -0.85 16.48
CA PRO A 410 37.05 0.16 15.50
C PRO A 410 38.23 0.50 14.58
N SER A 411 37.93 0.74 13.29
CA SER A 411 38.91 1.22 12.31
C SER A 411 39.07 2.76 12.35
N GLU A 412 39.74 3.32 11.36
CA GLU A 412 39.91 4.77 11.17
C GLU A 412 38.61 5.49 10.79
N HIS A 413 37.57 4.77 10.36
CA HIS A 413 36.30 5.37 9.96
C HIS A 413 35.53 5.99 11.15
N GLU A 414 34.84 7.11 10.91
CA GLU A 414 34.10 7.84 11.95
C GLU A 414 32.90 7.06 12.49
N ALA A 415 32.17 6.35 11.63
CA ALA A 415 31.05 5.51 12.02
C ALA A 415 31.52 4.10 12.34
N VAL A 416 31.12 3.56 13.51
CA VAL A 416 31.47 2.21 13.95
C VAL A 416 30.31 1.27 13.64
N ILE A 417 30.50 0.45 12.61
CA ILE A 417 29.49 -0.48 12.11
C ILE A 417 30.09 -1.89 12.10
N VAL A 418 29.43 -2.80 12.80
CA VAL A 418 29.85 -4.20 12.93
C VAL A 418 28.81 -5.12 12.28
N GLY A 419 29.27 -6.24 11.75
CA GLY A 419 28.41 -7.27 11.20
C GLY A 419 28.75 -8.64 11.78
N PHE A 420 27.72 -9.44 12.07
CA PHE A 420 27.88 -10.82 12.54
C PHE A 420 26.66 -11.65 12.15
N GLN A 421 26.76 -12.96 12.34
CA GLN A 421 25.67 -13.90 12.10
C GLN A 421 25.11 -14.40 13.43
N MET A 422 23.80 -14.29 13.62
CA MET A 422 23.07 -14.92 14.72
C MET A 422 22.48 -16.23 14.20
N ARG A 423 22.83 -17.33 14.86
CA ARG A 423 22.25 -18.64 14.63
C ARG A 423 21.32 -18.96 15.81
N HIS A 424 20.10 -19.39 15.52
CA HIS A 424 19.19 -19.84 16.56
C HIS A 424 18.30 -20.99 16.08
N ASP A 425 17.76 -21.76 17.02
CA ASP A 425 16.73 -22.74 16.72
C ASP A 425 15.34 -22.09 16.62
N PHE A 426 14.50 -22.65 15.76
CA PHE A 426 13.13 -22.19 15.56
C PHE A 426 12.20 -23.40 15.47
N THR A 427 11.24 -23.43 16.39
CA THR A 427 10.22 -24.48 16.46
C THR A 427 9.09 -24.17 15.46
N ASN A 428 9.07 -24.87 14.34
CA ASN A 428 8.06 -24.66 13.30
C ASN A 428 6.79 -25.47 13.57
N MET A 429 5.74 -24.80 14.04
CA MET A 429 4.43 -25.42 14.31
C MET A 429 3.54 -25.60 13.06
N VAL A 430 3.94 -25.12 11.88
CA VAL A 430 3.12 -25.20 10.66
C VAL A 430 2.84 -26.65 10.23
N VAL A 431 3.80 -27.54 10.47
CA VAL A 431 3.73 -28.95 10.06
C VAL A 431 2.60 -29.70 10.76
N GLN A 432 2.21 -29.28 11.98
CA GLN A 432 1.13 -29.90 12.74
C GLN A 432 -0.26 -29.69 12.13
N LEU A 433 -0.45 -28.62 11.35
CA LEU A 433 -1.77 -28.28 10.80
C LEU A 433 -2.16 -29.15 9.60
N GLN A 434 -1.22 -29.92 9.02
CA GLN A 434 -1.45 -30.69 7.80
C GLN A 434 -1.72 -32.19 8.05
N THR A 435 -1.38 -32.71 9.24
CA THR A 435 -1.62 -34.11 9.62
C THR A 435 -1.65 -34.21 11.15
N GLU A 436 -2.69 -34.82 11.70
CA GLU A 436 -2.75 -35.18 13.12
C GLU A 436 -1.53 -36.10 13.42
N HIS A 437 -0.67 -35.71 14.38
CA HIS A 437 0.49 -36.46 14.90
C HIS A 437 1.89 -36.28 14.28
N ARG A 438 2.29 -35.08 13.84
CA ARG A 438 3.74 -34.79 13.66
C ARG A 438 4.31 -33.91 14.78
N GLU A 439 5.43 -34.35 15.36
CA GLU A 439 6.19 -33.56 16.33
C GLU A 439 6.66 -32.24 15.72
N PRO A 440 6.77 -31.16 16.52
CA PRO A 440 7.22 -29.87 16.03
C PRO A 440 8.65 -29.96 15.50
N GLN A 441 8.87 -29.53 14.26
CA GLN A 441 10.19 -29.56 13.65
C GLN A 441 11.03 -28.38 14.14
N VAL A 442 12.16 -28.68 14.78
CA VAL A 442 13.17 -27.67 15.14
C VAL A 442 14.08 -27.44 13.96
N VAL A 443 14.13 -26.19 13.49
CA VAL A 443 14.93 -25.76 12.34
C VAL A 443 15.97 -24.75 12.82
N TRP A 444 17.25 -25.01 12.52
CA TRP A 444 18.31 -24.03 12.75
C TRP A 444 18.27 -22.94 11.69
N MET A 445 18.17 -21.70 12.13
CA MET A 445 18.12 -20.52 11.26
C MET A 445 19.35 -19.65 11.48
N ASN A 446 19.81 -19.04 10.38
CA ASN A 446 20.96 -18.16 10.35
C ASN A 446 20.51 -16.78 9.84
N HIS A 447 20.78 -15.75 10.63
CA HIS A 447 20.45 -14.37 10.30
C HIS A 447 21.71 -13.52 10.32
N LYS A 448 22.03 -12.88 9.19
CA LYS A 448 23.10 -11.87 9.15
C LYS A 448 22.54 -10.57 9.72
N LEU A 449 23.28 -9.95 10.63
CA LEU A 449 22.95 -8.67 11.24
C LEU A 449 24.04 -7.64 10.95
N LEU A 450 23.61 -6.39 10.88
CA LEU A 450 24.46 -5.21 10.78
C LEU A 450 24.06 -4.23 11.88
N LEU A 451 24.99 -3.90 12.77
CA LEU A 451 24.76 -3.00 13.89
C LEU A 451 25.55 -1.72 13.67
N ASN A 452 24.85 -0.59 13.69
CA ASN A 452 25.44 0.74 13.75
C ASN A 452 25.56 1.17 15.22
N LEU A 453 26.78 1.14 15.75
CA LEU A 453 27.05 1.46 17.15
C LEU A 453 27.11 2.97 17.42
N GLY A 454 27.10 3.79 16.36
CA GLY A 454 27.19 5.24 16.43
C GLY A 454 28.51 5.76 15.84
N SER A 455 28.79 7.04 16.10
CA SER A 455 30.07 7.65 15.76
C SER A 455 31.11 7.38 16.84
N ARG A 456 32.39 7.47 16.48
CA ARG A 456 33.51 7.32 17.42
C ARG A 456 33.42 8.29 18.60
N ASN A 457 32.95 9.50 18.35
CA ASN A 457 32.77 10.56 19.36
C ASN A 457 31.41 10.49 20.08
N TYR A 458 30.66 9.39 19.94
CA TYR A 458 29.33 9.26 20.53
C TYR A 458 29.44 9.20 22.05
N LYS A 459 29.13 10.32 22.71
CA LYS A 459 28.90 10.37 24.15
C LYS A 459 27.44 9.98 24.41
N PRO A 460 27.16 8.88 25.15
CA PRO A 460 25.78 8.59 25.55
C PRO A 460 25.26 9.74 26.42
N ALA A 461 24.07 10.24 26.09
CA ALA A 461 23.38 11.26 26.88
C ALA A 461 23.19 10.73 28.32
N GLY A 462 23.90 11.30 29.29
CA GLY A 462 23.92 10.86 30.68
C GLY A 462 25.30 10.60 31.28
N SER A 463 26.38 10.73 30.52
CA SER A 463 27.76 10.77 31.04
C SER A 463 28.20 12.22 31.27
N SER A 464 27.81 12.78 32.42
CA SER A 464 28.35 14.02 32.98
C SER A 464 28.71 13.80 34.43
#